data_AF-A0A5C6DU37-F1
#
_entry.id   AF-A0A5C6DU37-F1
#
_cell.length_a   1.000
_cell.length_b   1.000
_cell.length_c   1.000
_cell.angle_alpha   90.00
_cell.angle_beta   90.00
_cell.angle_gamma   90.00
#
_symmetry.space_group_name_H-M   'P 1'
#
loop_
_entity.id
_entity.type
_entity.pdbx_description
1 polymer ?
#
loop_
_entity_poly.entity_id
_entity_poly.type
_entity_poly.pdbx_seq_one_letter_code
_entity_poly.pdbx_strand_id
1 'polypeptide(L)'
;MYLIPDATMSSSTFSPPLRKCLRYVPALLLFSLALPACTPKVIVRKSPTDQDSGIRYYRPKPYLKIEPAEVVVNKSESTLVPGMVRVSLVYMPDFSEEYSISVRPGCGIADVGIKLEDGWNLTEISQELDSQTDENVEAIGSLLSAAGGLIPTSAREKSTNALSFTVPARNVPIGFYESVVGKDHCNVKRLYGFRYLGFMPFAGCPIEMDGHSHASCQAPGICGQHPTGSLYGLTFVGGEMVFQPLDVMAATPAVTAVSLGEKQVMSSEPAEQQTEGIVALKPPVAAVDVSQLSTDLRAHLNRMGIEFDLFDAMTNNGILRIRVKLPDATYDVTVHEAIEDWLSQRYPDLDSFDIEMTSDFGE
;
A
#
# COMPACT_ATOMS: atom_id res chain seq x y z
N MET A 1 15.72 -8.98 49.57
CA MET A 1 15.52 -9.45 50.95
C MET A 1 14.19 -8.87 51.42
N TYR A 2 13.10 -9.58 51.17
CA TYR A 2 11.74 -9.19 51.55
C TYR A 2 11.18 -10.29 52.45
N LEU A 3 10.72 -9.88 53.64
CA LEU A 3 10.22 -10.73 54.71
C LEU A 3 8.82 -11.25 54.35
N ILE A 4 8.67 -12.58 54.37
CA ILE A 4 7.39 -13.30 54.23
C ILE A 4 6.78 -13.38 55.65
N PRO A 5 5.54 -12.94 55.87
CA PRO A 5 4.86 -13.18 57.15
C PRO A 5 4.28 -14.61 57.19
N ASP A 6 4.71 -15.37 58.21
CA ASP A 6 4.12 -16.63 58.63
C ASP A 6 2.68 -16.41 59.12
N ALA A 7 1.70 -16.85 58.32
CA ALA A 7 0.32 -16.97 58.75
C ALA A 7 0.09 -18.38 59.31
N THR A 8 0.16 -18.48 60.64
CA THR A 8 -0.26 -19.67 61.39
C THR A 8 -1.76 -19.89 61.25
N MET A 9 -2.16 -20.80 60.35
CA MET A 9 -3.54 -21.30 60.24
C MET A 9 -3.87 -22.20 61.45
N SER A 10 -4.75 -21.69 62.30
CA SER A 10 -5.45 -22.44 63.35
C SER A 10 -6.35 -23.50 62.72
N SER A 11 -5.96 -24.77 62.83
CA SER A 11 -6.77 -25.93 62.43
C SER A 11 -7.86 -26.21 63.48
N SER A 12 -9.05 -25.62 63.31
CA SER A 12 -10.25 -26.07 64.01
C SER A 12 -10.84 -27.28 63.28
N THR A 13 -10.60 -28.47 63.84
CA THR A 13 -11.25 -29.71 63.44
C THR A 13 -12.75 -29.66 63.77
N PHE A 14 -13.55 -29.22 62.80
CA PHE A 14 -15.00 -29.35 62.82
C PHE A 14 -15.38 -30.61 62.03
N SER A 15 -15.81 -31.65 62.74
CA SER A 15 -16.26 -32.92 62.16
C SER A 15 -17.80 -32.96 62.16
N PRO A 16 -18.48 -32.65 61.04
CA PRO A 16 -19.93 -32.86 60.93
C PRO A 16 -20.28 -34.33 60.57
N PRO A 17 -21.52 -34.76 60.85
CA PRO A 17 -21.97 -36.15 60.65
C PRO A 17 -22.09 -36.51 59.15
N LEU A 18 -21.02 -37.06 58.60
CA LEU A 18 -20.78 -37.37 57.19
C LEU A 18 -21.44 -38.68 56.71
N ARG A 19 -22.74 -38.88 56.97
CA ARG A 19 -23.46 -40.08 56.48
C ARG A 19 -24.74 -39.82 55.69
N LYS A 20 -25.17 -38.56 55.53
CA LYS A 20 -26.37 -38.23 54.72
C LYS A 20 -26.10 -37.40 53.46
N CYS A 21 -24.90 -36.80 53.31
CA CYS A 21 -24.56 -36.00 52.12
C CYS A 21 -24.17 -36.84 50.89
N LEU A 22 -23.81 -38.11 51.05
CA LEU A 22 -23.33 -38.96 49.94
C LEU A 22 -24.43 -39.32 48.92
N ARG A 23 -25.72 -39.16 49.27
CA ARG A 23 -26.85 -39.46 48.36
C ARG A 23 -27.16 -38.36 47.35
N TYR A 24 -26.69 -37.14 47.56
CA TYR A 24 -26.92 -36.02 46.64
C TYR A 24 -25.72 -35.72 45.72
N VAL A 25 -24.57 -36.34 45.97
CA VAL A 25 -23.37 -36.21 45.13
C VAL A 25 -23.64 -36.58 43.65
N PRO A 26 -24.32 -37.67 43.29
CA PRO A 26 -24.56 -37.97 41.88
C PRO A 26 -25.51 -36.96 41.21
N ALA A 27 -26.49 -36.41 41.94
CA ALA A 27 -27.42 -35.41 41.41
C ALA A 27 -26.75 -34.05 41.20
N LEU A 28 -25.88 -33.63 42.12
CA LEU A 28 -25.10 -32.40 42.01
C LEU A 28 -24.06 -32.49 40.88
N LEU A 29 -23.47 -33.68 40.69
CA LEU A 29 -22.49 -33.94 39.65
C LEU A 29 -23.16 -33.97 38.25
N LEU A 30 -24.35 -34.56 38.13
CA LEU A 30 -25.19 -34.48 36.92
C LEU A 30 -25.64 -33.05 36.61
N PHE A 31 -26.00 -32.26 37.62
CA PHE A 31 -26.37 -30.85 37.43
C PHE A 31 -25.17 -30.01 36.99
N SER A 32 -23.98 -30.24 37.57
CA SER A 32 -22.76 -29.53 37.18
C SER A 32 -22.29 -29.82 35.74
N LEU A 33 -22.63 -30.99 35.18
CA LEU A 33 -22.35 -31.34 33.79
C LEU A 33 -23.31 -30.69 32.78
N ALA A 34 -24.49 -30.24 33.22
CA ALA A 34 -25.52 -29.66 32.35
C ALA A 34 -25.42 -28.13 32.20
N LEU A 35 -24.70 -27.44 33.09
CA LEU A 35 -24.64 -25.97 33.12
C LEU A 35 -23.74 -25.30 32.03
N PRO A 36 -22.66 -25.89 31.47
CA PRO A 36 -21.80 -25.14 30.55
C PRO A 36 -22.39 -24.95 29.14
N ALA A 37 -23.52 -25.60 28.81
CA ALA A 37 -24.13 -25.50 27.49
C ALA A 37 -25.03 -24.27 27.29
N CYS A 38 -25.44 -23.60 28.37
CA CYS A 38 -26.36 -22.46 28.35
C CYS A 38 -25.67 -21.09 28.28
N THR A 39 -24.34 -21.01 28.31
CA THR A 39 -23.66 -19.71 28.32
C THR A 39 -23.65 -19.10 26.92
N PRO A 40 -24.03 -17.82 26.76
CA PRO A 40 -23.91 -17.15 25.47
C PRO A 40 -22.46 -17.21 24.99
N LYS A 41 -22.26 -17.47 23.70
CA LYS A 41 -20.93 -17.63 23.12
C LYS A 41 -20.83 -16.94 21.77
N VAL A 42 -19.87 -16.03 21.66
CA VAL A 42 -19.44 -15.47 20.39
C VAL A 42 -18.26 -16.29 19.89
N ILE A 43 -18.38 -16.81 18.67
CA ILE A 43 -17.33 -17.59 18.01
C ILE A 43 -16.91 -16.81 16.78
N VAL A 44 -15.66 -16.37 16.76
CA VAL A 44 -15.02 -15.80 15.56
C VAL A 44 -14.13 -16.88 14.96
N ARG A 45 -14.33 -17.19 13.68
CA ARG A 45 -13.50 -18.14 12.93
C ARG A 45 -12.79 -17.40 11.81
N LYS A 46 -11.47 -17.59 11.71
CA LYS A 46 -10.68 -17.14 10.57
C LYS A 46 -10.81 -18.15 9.43
N SER A 47 -10.96 -17.67 8.20
CA SER A 47 -11.08 -18.49 6.98
C SER A 47 -12.22 -19.53 7.09
N PRO A 48 -13.48 -19.07 7.19
CA PRO A 48 -14.62 -19.96 7.34
C PRO A 48 -14.79 -20.89 6.14
N THR A 49 -15.24 -22.10 6.41
CA THR A 49 -15.66 -23.10 5.43
C THR A 49 -17.10 -22.86 4.98
N ASP A 50 -17.55 -23.56 3.94
CA ASP A 50 -18.95 -23.50 3.47
C ASP A 50 -19.97 -24.02 4.50
N GLN A 51 -19.51 -24.74 5.53
CA GLN A 51 -20.36 -25.24 6.61
C GLN A 51 -20.52 -24.23 7.76
N ASP A 52 -19.81 -23.10 7.72
CA ASP A 52 -19.91 -22.05 8.73
C ASP A 52 -21.18 -21.22 8.54
N SER A 53 -22.08 -21.27 9.53
CA SER A 53 -23.35 -20.52 9.53
C SER A 53 -23.22 -19.10 10.10
N GLY A 54 -22.00 -18.61 10.32
CA GLY A 54 -21.74 -17.27 10.85
C GLY A 54 -21.89 -16.20 9.77
N ILE A 55 -22.09 -14.95 10.20
CA ILE A 55 -22.02 -13.80 9.29
C ILE A 55 -20.57 -13.62 8.86
N ARG A 56 -20.34 -13.64 7.55
CA ARG A 56 -19.01 -13.46 6.96
C ARG A 56 -18.69 -11.97 6.83
N TYR A 57 -17.45 -11.60 7.13
CA TYR A 57 -16.94 -10.24 7.02
C TYR A 57 -15.45 -10.27 6.67
N TYR A 58 -14.92 -9.16 6.19
CA TYR A 58 -13.53 -9.04 5.73
C TYR A 58 -12.82 -7.93 6.49
N ARG A 59 -11.51 -8.09 6.68
CA ARG A 59 -10.70 -7.03 7.26
C ARG A 59 -10.50 -5.90 6.24
N PRO A 60 -10.64 -4.62 6.62
CA PRO A 60 -10.32 -3.52 5.74
C PRO A 60 -8.82 -3.47 5.45
N LYS A 61 -8.47 -3.37 4.16
CA LYS A 61 -7.09 -3.15 3.69
C LYS A 61 -6.99 -1.81 2.97
N PRO A 62 -5.95 -1.02 3.24
CA PRO A 62 -5.72 0.24 2.55
C PRO A 62 -5.16 0.02 1.14
N TYR A 63 -5.70 0.77 0.18
CA TYR A 63 -5.22 0.84 -1.20
C TYR A 63 -4.99 2.30 -1.57
N LEU A 64 -3.99 2.54 -2.42
CA LEU A 64 -3.84 3.83 -3.08
C LEU A 64 -4.64 3.80 -4.38
N LYS A 65 -5.59 4.71 -4.50
CA LYS A 65 -6.35 4.93 -5.72
C LYS A 65 -5.79 6.15 -6.43
N ILE A 66 -5.29 5.95 -7.64
CA ILE A 66 -4.76 6.99 -8.51
C ILE A 66 -5.78 7.28 -9.60
N GLU A 67 -6.19 8.54 -9.70
CA GLU A 67 -7.13 9.05 -10.69
C GLU A 67 -6.53 10.26 -11.42
N PRO A 68 -7.00 10.60 -12.62
CA PRO A 68 -6.70 11.89 -13.22
C PRO A 68 -7.05 13.04 -12.27
N ALA A 69 -6.19 14.05 -12.20
CA ALA A 69 -6.50 15.24 -11.43
C ALA A 69 -7.56 16.07 -12.16
N GLU A 70 -8.63 16.42 -11.45
CA GLU A 70 -9.66 17.33 -11.91
C GLU A 70 -9.53 18.66 -11.15
N VAL A 71 -9.54 19.76 -11.90
CA VAL A 71 -9.66 21.11 -11.33
C VAL A 71 -11.08 21.60 -11.60
N VAL A 72 -11.75 22.04 -10.53
CA VAL A 72 -13.08 22.64 -10.61
C VAL A 72 -12.90 24.05 -11.17
N VAL A 73 -13.20 24.24 -12.46
CA VAL A 73 -13.15 25.57 -13.11
C VAL A 73 -14.39 26.36 -12.72
N ASN A 74 -15.54 25.70 -12.67
CA ASN A 74 -16.83 26.27 -12.25
C ASN A 74 -17.59 25.26 -11.38
N LYS A 75 -18.62 25.71 -10.64
CA LYS A 75 -19.45 24.83 -9.78
C LYS A 75 -20.06 23.61 -10.50
N SER A 76 -20.16 23.67 -11.82
CA SER A 76 -20.78 22.65 -12.68
C SER A 76 -19.81 22.02 -13.69
N GLU A 77 -18.55 22.45 -13.72
CA GLU A 77 -17.59 22.01 -14.75
C GLU A 77 -16.22 21.75 -14.11
N SER A 78 -15.79 20.49 -14.18
CA SER A 78 -14.41 20.09 -13.88
C SER A 78 -13.66 19.86 -15.19
N THR A 79 -12.40 20.30 -15.21
CA THR A 79 -11.48 20.03 -16.32
C THR A 79 -10.33 19.17 -15.84
N LEU A 80 -9.92 18.23 -16.69
CA LEU A 80 -8.76 17.39 -16.42
C LEU A 80 -7.48 18.20 -16.60
N VAL A 81 -6.55 18.08 -15.65
CA VAL A 81 -5.22 18.71 -15.76
C VAL A 81 -4.23 17.68 -16.29
N PRO A 82 -3.73 17.83 -17.53
CA PRO A 82 -2.75 16.90 -18.10
C PRO A 82 -1.50 16.84 -17.23
N GLY A 83 -0.95 15.64 -17.04
CA GLY A 83 0.28 15.41 -16.26
C GLY A 83 0.10 15.46 -14.74
N MET A 84 -1.12 15.65 -14.24
CA MET A 84 -1.42 15.63 -12.80
C MET A 84 -2.34 14.46 -12.46
N VAL A 85 -2.09 13.81 -11.32
CA VAL A 85 -2.93 12.74 -10.79
C VAL A 85 -3.31 13.01 -9.35
N ARG A 86 -4.54 12.65 -8.99
CA ARG A 86 -5.05 12.64 -7.63
C ARG A 86 -4.78 11.28 -7.02
N VAL A 87 -4.00 11.25 -5.95
CA VAL A 87 -3.77 10.05 -5.14
C VAL A 87 -4.70 10.12 -3.94
N SER A 88 -5.42 9.03 -3.66
CA SER A 88 -6.36 8.94 -2.53
C SER A 88 -6.23 7.60 -1.82
N LEU A 89 -6.40 7.60 -0.50
CA LEU A 89 -6.44 6.37 0.29
C LEU A 89 -7.87 5.82 0.34
N VAL A 90 -8.05 4.57 -0.08
CA VAL A 90 -9.36 3.89 -0.06
C VAL A 90 -9.22 2.56 0.68
N TYR A 91 -10.15 2.27 1.59
CA TYR A 91 -10.22 0.99 2.30
C TYR A 91 -11.19 0.05 1.58
N MET A 92 -10.75 -1.18 1.32
CA MET A 92 -11.53 -2.21 0.62
C MET A 92 -11.39 -3.56 1.33
N PRO A 93 -12.28 -4.53 1.09
CA PRO A 93 -12.21 -5.85 1.72
C PRO A 93 -10.95 -6.61 1.30
N ASP A 94 -10.21 -7.15 2.29
CA ASP A 94 -9.15 -8.13 2.05
C ASP A 94 -9.73 -9.55 2.01
N PHE A 95 -9.94 -10.08 0.81
CA PHE A 95 -10.46 -11.43 0.62
C PHE A 95 -9.55 -12.54 1.14
N SER A 96 -8.26 -12.26 1.40
CA SER A 96 -7.37 -13.23 2.05
C SER A 96 -7.59 -13.31 3.57
N GLU A 97 -8.27 -12.31 4.14
CA GLU A 97 -8.58 -12.22 5.56
C GLU A 97 -10.10 -12.22 5.79
N GLU A 98 -10.76 -13.27 5.31
CA GLU A 98 -12.17 -13.56 5.61
C GLU A 98 -12.34 -14.12 7.03
N TYR A 99 -13.37 -13.65 7.72
CA TYR A 99 -13.77 -14.14 9.04
C TYR A 99 -15.27 -14.45 9.04
N SER A 100 -15.71 -15.36 9.91
CA SER A 100 -17.12 -15.50 10.27
C SER A 100 -17.33 -15.26 11.75
N ILE A 101 -18.41 -14.54 12.08
CA ILE A 101 -18.88 -14.36 13.44
C ILE A 101 -20.19 -15.12 13.62
N SER A 102 -20.21 -16.05 14.57
CA SER A 102 -21.41 -16.78 14.97
C SER A 102 -21.70 -16.48 16.43
N VAL A 103 -22.91 -16.02 16.70
CA VAL A 103 -23.38 -15.72 18.04
C VAL A 103 -24.37 -16.80 18.43
N ARG A 104 -24.08 -17.53 19.51
CA ARG A 104 -25.02 -18.45 20.12
C ARG A 104 -25.65 -17.76 21.33
N PRO A 105 -26.94 -17.39 21.26
CA PRO A 105 -27.64 -16.90 22.44
C PRO A 105 -27.68 -18.03 23.49
N GLY A 106 -27.43 -17.67 24.75
CA GLY A 106 -27.50 -18.61 25.86
C GLY A 106 -28.93 -18.95 26.25
N CYS A 107 -29.12 -19.46 27.46
CA CYS A 107 -30.44 -19.62 28.07
C CYS A 107 -30.98 -18.24 28.51
N GLY A 108 -31.49 -17.47 27.54
CA GLY A 108 -32.04 -16.12 27.70
C GLY A 108 -32.38 -15.47 26.35
N ILE A 109 -33.11 -14.36 26.36
CA ILE A 109 -33.27 -13.49 25.19
C ILE A 109 -31.99 -12.67 25.09
N ALA A 110 -31.28 -12.78 23.97
CA ALA A 110 -30.10 -11.98 23.70
C ALA A 110 -30.31 -11.30 22.34
N ASP A 111 -30.48 -9.98 22.37
CA ASP A 111 -30.57 -9.18 21.17
C ASP A 111 -29.16 -8.75 20.77
N VAL A 112 -28.60 -9.47 19.80
CA VAL A 112 -27.26 -9.21 19.28
C VAL A 112 -27.37 -8.58 17.90
N GLY A 113 -27.07 -7.28 17.83
CA GLY A 113 -26.98 -6.54 16.59
C GLY A 113 -25.56 -6.61 16.03
N ILE A 114 -25.42 -7.05 14.79
CA ILE A 114 -24.16 -7.01 14.05
C ILE A 114 -24.33 -5.98 12.96
N LYS A 115 -23.53 -4.92 12.99
CA LYS A 115 -23.54 -3.87 11.97
C LYS A 115 -22.33 -4.04 11.07
N LEU A 116 -22.63 -4.22 9.79
CA LEU A 116 -21.64 -4.20 8.73
C LEU A 116 -21.76 -2.87 7.99
N GLU A 117 -20.64 -2.16 7.86
CA GLU A 117 -20.52 -1.06 6.92
C GLU A 117 -20.24 -1.62 5.52
N ASP A 118 -20.97 -1.10 4.52
CA ASP A 118 -20.92 -1.55 3.12
C ASP A 118 -21.15 -3.05 2.91
N GLY A 119 -21.73 -3.75 3.90
CA GLY A 119 -22.04 -5.18 3.85
C GLY A 119 -20.83 -6.11 4.05
N TRP A 120 -19.63 -5.60 4.31
CA TRP A 120 -18.42 -6.42 4.46
C TRP A 120 -17.53 -6.03 5.65
N ASN A 121 -17.56 -4.78 6.11
CA ASN A 121 -16.69 -4.28 7.18
C ASN A 121 -17.43 -4.34 8.52
N LEU A 122 -16.98 -5.20 9.43
CA LEU A 122 -17.56 -5.28 10.77
C LEU A 122 -17.16 -4.06 11.60
N THR A 123 -18.09 -3.12 11.78
CA THR A 123 -17.85 -1.87 12.51
C THR A 123 -18.36 -1.92 13.94
N GLU A 124 -19.44 -2.67 14.19
CA GLU A 124 -20.07 -2.71 15.50
C GLU A 124 -20.69 -4.09 15.79
N ILE A 125 -20.53 -4.53 17.04
CA ILE A 125 -21.27 -5.64 17.63
C ILE A 125 -21.99 -5.05 18.85
N SER A 126 -23.29 -4.82 18.72
CA SER A 126 -24.14 -4.44 19.86
C SER A 126 -24.71 -5.71 20.49
N GLN A 127 -24.60 -5.81 21.82
CA GLN A 127 -25.26 -6.87 22.58
C GLN A 127 -26.05 -6.20 23.70
N GLU A 128 -27.37 -6.21 23.57
CA GLU A 128 -28.26 -5.86 24.66
C GLU A 128 -28.53 -7.15 25.44
N LEU A 129 -27.80 -7.31 26.55
CA LEU A 129 -28.05 -8.36 27.53
C LEU A 129 -28.91 -7.75 28.63
N ASP A 130 -30.04 -8.40 28.96
CA ASP A 130 -30.88 -7.98 30.09
C ASP A 130 -30.01 -7.87 31.35
N SER A 131 -29.94 -6.65 31.87
CA SER A 131 -28.93 -6.05 32.76
C SER A 131 -28.79 -6.66 34.17
N GLN A 132 -29.21 -7.89 34.42
CA GLN A 132 -29.05 -8.52 35.73
C GLN A 132 -27.71 -9.25 35.95
N THR A 133 -26.79 -9.19 34.97
CA THR A 133 -25.43 -9.73 35.11
C THR A 133 -24.40 -8.72 34.60
N ASP A 134 -24.20 -7.63 35.34
CA ASP A 134 -23.23 -6.56 35.07
C ASP A 134 -21.77 -7.04 34.98
N GLU A 135 -21.49 -8.28 35.35
CA GLU A 135 -20.14 -8.84 35.43
C GLU A 135 -19.60 -9.37 34.08
N ASN A 136 -20.45 -9.58 33.05
CA ASN A 136 -20.03 -10.19 31.77
C ASN A 136 -19.72 -9.19 30.64
N VAL A 137 -20.14 -7.94 30.74
CA VAL A 137 -19.93 -6.92 29.69
C VAL A 137 -18.45 -6.56 29.55
N GLU A 138 -17.69 -6.58 30.64
CA GLU A 138 -16.25 -6.25 30.67
C GLU A 138 -15.40 -7.28 29.89
N ALA A 139 -15.80 -8.55 29.89
CA ALA A 139 -15.08 -9.62 29.19
C ALA A 139 -15.15 -9.49 27.65
N ILE A 140 -16.26 -9.00 27.11
CA ILE A 140 -16.46 -8.85 25.65
C ILE A 140 -15.69 -7.62 25.13
N GLY A 141 -15.66 -6.52 25.89
CA GLY A 141 -14.84 -5.35 25.58
C GLY A 141 -13.33 -5.65 25.53
N SER A 142 -12.86 -6.55 26.42
CA SER A 142 -11.46 -7.00 26.43
C SER A 142 -11.09 -7.85 25.21
N LEU A 143 -12.02 -8.66 24.68
CA LEU A 143 -11.80 -9.51 23.49
C LEU A 143 -11.72 -8.68 22.20
N LEU A 144 -12.58 -7.66 22.07
CA LEU A 144 -12.53 -6.69 20.97
C LEU A 144 -11.21 -5.91 20.97
N SER A 145 -10.71 -5.56 22.15
CA SER A 145 -9.43 -4.86 22.32
C SER A 145 -8.22 -5.77 22.02
N ALA A 146 -8.29 -7.05 22.42
CA ALA A 146 -7.20 -8.01 22.23
C ALA A 146 -7.07 -8.50 20.78
N ALA A 147 -8.17 -8.59 20.02
CA ALA A 147 -8.13 -8.90 18.58
C ALA A 147 -7.79 -7.67 17.71
N GLY A 148 -7.98 -6.45 18.23
CA GLY A 148 -7.82 -5.17 17.51
C GLY A 148 -6.51 -4.41 17.73
N GLY A 149 -5.55 -4.94 18.51
CA GLY A 149 -4.41 -4.20 19.07
C GLY A 149 -3.41 -3.51 18.13
N LEU A 150 -3.59 -3.52 16.80
CA LEU A 150 -2.81 -2.71 15.84
C LEU A 150 -3.64 -2.22 14.62
N ILE A 151 -4.97 -2.27 14.70
CA ILE A 151 -5.83 -1.74 13.63
C ILE A 151 -6.45 -0.45 14.16
N PRO A 152 -6.27 0.71 13.52
CA PRO A 152 -7.08 1.87 13.84
C PRO A 152 -8.54 1.50 13.56
N THR A 153 -9.32 1.24 14.61
CA THR A 153 -10.76 1.02 14.51
C THR A 153 -11.38 2.33 14.05
N SER A 154 -11.80 2.33 12.79
CA SER A 154 -12.56 3.35 12.07
C SER A 154 -13.96 3.54 12.69
N ALA A 155 -14.06 4.02 13.93
CA ALA A 155 -15.35 4.21 14.58
C ALA A 155 -15.41 5.46 15.46
N ARG A 156 -14.67 6.50 15.08
CA ARG A 156 -15.00 7.86 15.50
C ARG A 156 -15.20 8.68 14.23
N GLU A 157 -16.44 9.08 14.00
CA GLU A 157 -16.98 9.99 12.98
C GLU A 157 -16.32 11.39 12.97
N LYS A 158 -15.00 11.45 13.15
CA LYS A 158 -14.22 12.61 12.80
C LYS A 158 -13.98 12.47 11.31
N SER A 159 -14.88 13.06 10.52
CA SER A 159 -14.80 13.21 9.05
C SER A 159 -13.37 12.99 8.58
N THR A 160 -13.04 11.75 8.24
CA THR A 160 -11.70 11.41 7.77
C THR A 160 -11.66 12.08 6.41
N ASN A 161 -11.17 13.32 6.39
CA ASN A 161 -10.86 14.03 5.16
C ASN A 161 -10.05 13.03 4.37
N ALA A 162 -10.67 12.43 3.35
CA ALA A 162 -10.08 11.33 2.62
C ALA A 162 -8.72 11.84 2.17
N LEU A 163 -7.66 11.23 2.72
CA LEU A 163 -6.30 11.72 2.52
C LEU A 163 -6.06 11.67 1.03
N SER A 164 -6.12 12.83 0.40
CA SER A 164 -6.07 13.00 -1.03
C SER A 164 -5.21 14.19 -1.34
N PHE A 165 -4.31 13.99 -2.29
CA PHE A 165 -3.37 15.01 -2.71
C PHE A 165 -3.10 14.81 -4.20
N THR A 166 -2.80 15.93 -4.87
CA THR A 166 -2.55 15.94 -6.30
C THR A 166 -1.05 16.12 -6.54
N VAL A 167 -0.47 15.29 -7.40
CA VAL A 167 0.96 15.36 -7.75
C VAL A 167 1.14 15.33 -9.26
N PRO A 168 2.20 15.95 -9.78
CA PRO A 168 2.61 15.72 -11.16
C PRO A 168 3.05 14.26 -11.31
N ALA A 169 2.68 13.64 -12.42
CA ALA A 169 2.98 12.25 -12.67
C ALA A 169 3.21 11.96 -14.15
N ARG A 170 4.14 11.02 -14.41
CA ARG A 170 4.47 10.55 -15.75
C ARG A 170 4.50 9.03 -15.78
N ASN A 171 3.85 8.44 -16.79
CA ASN A 171 3.76 6.99 -16.98
C ASN A 171 3.19 6.23 -15.76
N VAL A 172 2.31 6.85 -14.98
CA VAL A 172 1.64 6.18 -13.85
C VAL A 172 0.28 5.65 -14.30
N PRO A 173 0.07 4.32 -14.29
CA PRO A 173 -1.24 3.76 -14.58
C PRO A 173 -2.32 4.28 -13.62
N ILE A 174 -3.50 4.60 -14.15
CA ILE A 174 -4.67 4.96 -13.34
C ILE A 174 -5.27 3.69 -12.77
N GLY A 175 -5.65 3.69 -11.49
CA GLY A 175 -6.30 2.55 -10.83
C GLY A 175 -5.87 2.37 -9.39
N PHE A 176 -6.04 1.16 -8.88
CA PHE A 176 -5.70 0.78 -7.52
C PHE A 176 -4.30 0.22 -7.43
N TYR A 177 -3.66 0.52 -6.31
CA TYR A 177 -2.34 0.05 -5.94
C TYR A 177 -2.36 -0.51 -4.54
N GLU A 178 -1.67 -1.63 -4.36
CA GLU A 178 -1.53 -2.31 -3.08
C GLU A 178 -0.11 -2.13 -2.54
N SER A 179 0.01 -1.81 -1.26
CA SER A 179 1.31 -1.77 -0.60
C SER A 179 1.95 -3.16 -0.53
N VAL A 180 3.20 -3.28 -0.98
CA VAL A 180 4.00 -4.51 -0.90
C VAL A 180 4.85 -4.42 0.35
N VAL A 181 4.44 -5.12 1.40
CA VAL A 181 5.18 -5.20 2.67
C VAL A 181 5.82 -6.58 2.78
N GLY A 182 7.13 -6.60 3.03
CA GLY A 182 7.88 -7.84 3.26
C GLY A 182 8.76 -7.72 4.49
N LYS A 183 9.49 -8.78 4.82
CA LYS A 183 10.52 -8.76 5.87
C LYS A 183 11.90 -8.70 5.23
N ASP A 184 12.82 -7.92 5.79
CA ASP A 184 14.22 -7.91 5.38
C ASP A 184 15.00 -9.10 5.99
N HIS A 185 16.30 -9.20 5.69
CA HIS A 185 17.17 -10.23 6.26
C HIS A 185 17.32 -10.14 7.80
N CYS A 186 16.95 -9.01 8.40
CA CYS A 186 16.88 -8.79 9.84
C CYS A 186 15.49 -9.10 10.43
N ASN A 187 14.56 -9.65 9.64
CA ASN A 187 13.17 -9.95 10.03
C ASN A 187 12.34 -8.68 10.37
N VAL A 188 12.78 -7.50 9.93
CA VAL A 188 12.07 -6.23 10.10
C VAL A 188 11.11 -6.04 8.93
N LYS A 189 9.84 -5.71 9.22
CA LYS A 189 8.85 -5.40 8.18
C LYS A 189 9.21 -4.08 7.51
N ARG A 190 9.29 -4.08 6.18
CA ARG A 190 9.53 -2.90 5.35
C ARG A 190 8.52 -2.81 4.22
N LEU A 191 8.16 -1.58 3.87
CA LEU A 191 7.43 -1.29 2.63
C LEU A 191 8.43 -1.30 1.48
N TYR A 192 8.25 -2.23 0.54
CA TYR A 192 9.10 -2.36 -0.65
C TYR A 192 8.58 -1.56 -1.84
N GLY A 193 7.30 -1.18 -1.83
CA GLY A 193 6.71 -0.38 -2.89
C GLY A 193 5.21 -0.60 -3.01
N PHE A 194 4.68 -0.32 -4.20
CA PHE A 194 3.27 -0.42 -4.50
C PHE A 194 3.05 -1.21 -5.79
N ARG A 195 2.25 -2.28 -5.73
CA ARG A 195 1.89 -3.10 -6.88
C ARG A 195 0.61 -2.57 -7.52
N TYR A 196 0.61 -2.36 -8.83
CA TYR A 196 -0.59 -1.98 -9.59
C TYR A 196 -1.57 -3.16 -9.70
N LEU A 197 -2.84 -2.92 -9.40
CA LEU A 197 -3.93 -3.90 -9.47
C LEU A 197 -4.93 -3.63 -10.60
N GLY A 198 -4.87 -2.46 -11.24
CA GLY A 198 -5.88 -2.04 -12.20
C GLY A 198 -7.14 -1.44 -11.57
N PHE A 199 -8.25 -1.47 -12.31
CA PHE A 199 -9.53 -0.91 -11.85
C PHE A 199 -10.38 -1.90 -11.05
N MET A 200 -10.02 -3.18 -11.07
CA MET A 200 -10.74 -4.26 -10.39
C MET A 200 -9.80 -4.94 -9.39
N PRO A 201 -9.68 -4.43 -8.15
CA PRO A 201 -8.79 -4.99 -7.14
C PRO A 201 -9.18 -6.40 -6.70
N PHE A 202 -10.37 -6.86 -7.12
CA PHE A 202 -10.96 -8.17 -6.78
C PHE A 202 -10.93 -9.16 -7.94
N ALA A 203 -10.38 -8.80 -9.09
CA ALA A 203 -10.18 -9.75 -10.19
C ALA A 203 -9.07 -10.71 -9.75
N GLY A 204 -9.49 -11.78 -9.06
CA GLY A 204 -8.63 -12.85 -8.62
C GLY A 204 -7.85 -13.37 -9.83
N CYS A 205 -6.54 -13.10 -9.86
CA CYS A 205 -5.66 -14.08 -10.47
C CYS A 205 -6.02 -15.43 -9.83
N PRO A 206 -6.23 -16.49 -10.63
CA PRO A 206 -6.65 -17.78 -10.11
C PRO A 206 -5.80 -18.14 -8.89
N ILE A 207 -6.45 -18.19 -7.73
CA ILE A 207 -5.87 -18.57 -6.44
C ILE A 207 -5.77 -20.10 -6.30
N GLU A 208 -6.18 -20.85 -7.33
CA GLU A 208 -5.85 -22.26 -7.52
C GLU A 208 -4.41 -22.44 -8.05
N MET A 209 -3.46 -21.86 -7.34
CA MET A 209 -2.12 -22.44 -7.14
C MET A 209 -1.83 -22.19 -5.67
N ASP A 210 -1.85 -23.26 -4.87
CA ASP A 210 -1.55 -23.32 -3.43
C ASP A 210 -1.19 -21.98 -2.76
N GLY A 211 -2.11 -21.51 -1.90
CA GLY A 211 -2.11 -20.21 -1.26
C GLY A 211 -0.74 -19.65 -0.86
N HIS A 212 -0.57 -18.34 -1.05
CA HIS A 212 0.67 -17.60 -0.79
C HIS A 212 1.91 -18.09 -1.56
N SER A 213 1.77 -18.81 -2.67
CA SER A 213 2.86 -18.85 -3.62
C SER A 213 3.09 -17.41 -4.09
N HIS A 214 4.12 -16.75 -3.53
CA HIS A 214 4.77 -15.61 -4.15
C HIS A 214 4.75 -15.91 -5.65
N ALA A 215 4.22 -14.99 -6.47
CA ALA A 215 4.56 -15.02 -7.89
C ALA A 215 6.09 -15.00 -7.92
N SER A 216 6.68 -16.19 -8.00
CA SER A 216 8.10 -16.34 -7.75
C SER A 216 8.73 -15.63 -8.92
N CYS A 217 9.53 -14.59 -8.64
CA CYS A 217 10.32 -13.87 -9.64
C CYS A 217 11.40 -14.79 -10.27
N GLN A 218 11.24 -16.12 -10.25
CA GLN A 218 12.27 -17.10 -10.54
C GLN A 218 11.89 -18.14 -11.59
N ALA A 219 10.67 -18.13 -12.16
CA ALA A 219 10.32 -18.99 -13.28
C ALA A 219 10.14 -18.17 -14.57
N PRO A 220 11.21 -17.89 -15.32
CA PRO A 220 11.11 -17.33 -16.66
C PRO A 220 10.53 -18.41 -17.58
N GLY A 221 9.25 -18.32 -18.00
CA GLY A 221 8.84 -19.08 -19.18
C GLY A 221 7.38 -19.39 -19.44
N ILE A 222 6.44 -19.28 -18.48
CA ILE A 222 5.09 -19.87 -18.69
C ILE A 222 3.98 -18.82 -18.85
N CYS A 223 4.17 -17.59 -18.36
CA CYS A 223 3.15 -16.53 -18.45
C CYS A 223 3.69 -15.35 -19.26
N GLY A 224 3.46 -15.35 -20.58
CA GLY A 224 3.53 -14.20 -21.50
C GLY A 224 4.60 -13.13 -21.24
N GLN A 225 5.75 -13.27 -21.91
CA GLN A 225 6.66 -12.23 -22.48
C GLN A 225 6.84 -10.84 -21.82
N HIS A 226 6.53 -10.60 -20.55
CA HIS A 226 7.19 -9.54 -19.80
C HIS A 226 8.57 -10.06 -19.36
N PRO A 227 9.65 -9.26 -19.47
CA PRO A 227 10.95 -9.64 -18.93
C PRO A 227 10.80 -9.93 -17.43
N THR A 228 10.71 -11.22 -17.12
CA THR A 228 10.91 -11.87 -15.82
C THR A 228 10.41 -11.11 -14.59
N GLY A 229 9.10 -11.08 -14.35
CA GLY A 229 8.55 -10.86 -13.01
C GLY A 229 9.01 -9.58 -12.30
N SER A 230 9.42 -8.56 -13.05
CA SER A 230 9.80 -7.27 -12.50
C SER A 230 8.61 -6.70 -11.75
N LEU A 231 8.76 -6.61 -10.43
CA LEU A 231 7.84 -5.86 -9.60
C LEU A 231 8.03 -4.39 -9.96
N TYR A 232 6.95 -3.66 -10.14
CA TYR A 232 6.98 -2.22 -10.35
C TYR A 232 6.53 -1.55 -9.05
N GLY A 233 7.03 -0.33 -8.83
CA GLY A 233 6.67 0.53 -7.71
C GLY A 233 6.39 1.95 -8.18
N LEU A 234 5.68 2.69 -7.32
CA LEU A 234 5.55 4.14 -7.44
C LEU A 234 6.74 4.78 -6.72
N THR A 235 7.42 5.69 -7.39
CA THR A 235 8.52 6.50 -6.83
C THR A 235 8.42 7.95 -7.31
N PHE A 236 9.21 8.84 -6.72
CA PHE A 236 9.33 10.23 -7.17
C PHE A 236 10.70 10.46 -7.82
N VAL A 237 10.70 10.96 -9.05
CA VAL A 237 11.91 11.34 -9.81
C VAL A 237 11.73 12.78 -10.28
N GLY A 238 12.64 13.68 -9.87
CA GLY A 238 12.55 15.10 -10.22
C GLY A 238 11.29 15.81 -9.72
N GLY A 239 10.65 15.30 -8.66
CA GLY A 239 9.38 15.82 -8.13
C GLY A 239 8.13 15.29 -8.82
N GLU A 240 8.26 14.48 -9.87
CA GLU A 240 7.16 13.78 -10.53
C GLU A 240 7.03 12.35 -10.02
N MET A 241 5.79 11.92 -9.80
CA MET A 241 5.51 10.52 -9.50
C MET A 241 5.64 9.68 -10.78
N VAL A 242 6.41 8.61 -10.72
CA VAL A 242 6.65 7.71 -11.85
C VAL A 242 6.44 6.26 -11.43
N PHE A 243 5.99 5.44 -12.37
CA PHE A 243 5.86 3.99 -12.19
C PHE A 243 7.08 3.31 -12.81
N GLN A 244 7.95 2.74 -11.96
CA GLN A 244 9.24 2.19 -12.38
C GLN A 244 9.45 0.77 -11.83
N PRO A 245 10.24 -0.06 -12.51
CA PRO A 245 10.69 -1.34 -11.97
C PRO A 245 11.42 -1.19 -10.61
N LEU A 246 11.19 -2.12 -9.67
CA LEU A 246 11.78 -2.07 -8.32
C LEU A 246 13.31 -2.21 -8.33
N ASP A 247 13.89 -2.91 -9.31
CA ASP A 247 15.33 -3.01 -9.52
C ASP A 247 15.94 -1.64 -9.90
N VAL A 248 15.27 -0.87 -10.74
CA VAL A 248 15.65 0.51 -11.08
C VAL A 248 15.52 1.42 -9.84
N MET A 249 14.47 1.23 -9.04
CA MET A 249 14.28 1.99 -7.79
C MET A 249 15.35 1.67 -6.73
N ALA A 250 15.87 0.44 -6.72
CA ALA A 250 16.94 0.05 -5.78
C ALA A 250 18.29 0.67 -6.16
N ALA A 251 18.55 0.88 -7.45
CA ALA A 251 19.79 1.49 -7.95
C ALA A 251 19.76 3.02 -7.93
N THR A 252 18.60 3.63 -8.14
CA THR A 252 18.43 5.08 -8.11
C THR A 252 18.36 5.54 -6.64
N PRO A 253 19.32 6.34 -6.13
CA PRO A 253 19.23 6.84 -4.76
C PRO A 253 17.93 7.63 -4.63
N ALA A 254 17.12 7.30 -3.61
CA ALA A 254 15.89 8.02 -3.33
C ALA A 254 16.23 9.50 -3.22
N VAL A 255 15.85 10.29 -4.23
CA VAL A 255 16.05 11.73 -4.20
C VAL A 255 15.28 12.21 -2.99
N THR A 256 16.02 12.64 -1.98
CA THR A 256 15.46 12.94 -0.66
C THR A 256 14.37 13.98 -0.86
N ALA A 257 13.12 13.60 -0.56
CA ALA A 257 11.94 14.49 -0.65
C ALA A 257 12.03 15.74 0.25
N VAL A 258 13.17 15.95 0.91
CA VAL A 258 13.52 17.10 1.74
C VAL A 258 13.42 18.43 0.97
N SER A 259 13.54 18.43 -0.36
CA SER A 259 13.41 19.65 -1.16
C SER A 259 11.96 20.14 -1.37
N LEU A 260 10.94 19.35 -1.02
CA LEU A 260 9.53 19.74 -1.14
C LEU A 260 8.95 20.34 0.15
N GLY A 261 9.75 20.42 1.22
CA GLY A 261 9.30 20.74 2.58
C GLY A 261 9.62 22.15 3.06
N GLU A 262 9.54 23.20 2.23
CA GLU A 262 9.63 24.57 2.77
C GLU A 262 8.92 25.63 1.89
N LYS A 263 7.68 25.35 1.46
CA LYS A 263 6.83 26.41 0.90
C LYS A 263 5.40 26.34 1.46
N GLN A 264 5.20 27.19 2.47
CA GLN A 264 3.94 27.77 2.94
C GLN A 264 2.69 26.88 2.89
N VAL A 265 2.38 26.28 4.05
CA VAL A 265 0.99 26.04 4.46
C VAL A 265 0.32 27.42 4.60
N MET A 266 -0.27 27.93 3.52
CA MET A 266 -1.16 29.09 3.58
C MET A 266 -2.44 28.68 4.29
N SER A 267 -2.59 29.22 5.50
CA SER A 267 -3.85 29.28 6.24
C SER A 267 -4.96 29.80 5.32
N SER A 268 -6.06 29.05 5.24
CA SER A 268 -7.27 29.44 4.56
C SER A 268 -7.99 30.53 5.36
N GLU A 269 -7.73 31.80 5.03
CA GLU A 269 -8.68 32.90 5.27
C GLU A 269 -9.45 33.21 3.98
N PRO A 270 -10.75 33.54 4.06
CA PRO A 270 -11.56 33.85 2.89
C PRO A 270 -11.29 35.29 2.43
N ALA A 271 -10.54 35.46 1.35
CA ALA A 271 -10.31 36.75 0.71
C ALA A 271 -11.12 36.91 -0.57
N GLU A 272 -11.74 38.08 -0.66
CA GLU A 272 -12.55 38.62 -1.75
C GLU A 272 -11.86 38.64 -3.12
N GLN A 273 -12.73 38.60 -4.12
CA GLN A 273 -12.46 38.59 -5.55
C GLN A 273 -11.60 39.78 -6.00
N GLN A 274 -10.42 39.49 -6.54
CA GLN A 274 -9.76 40.34 -7.53
C GLN A 274 -9.41 39.50 -8.76
N THR A 275 -10.17 39.75 -9.82
CA THR A 275 -9.99 39.18 -11.16
C THR A 275 -8.97 40.03 -11.90
N GLU A 276 -7.70 39.65 -11.84
CA GLU A 276 -6.67 40.14 -12.76
C GLU A 276 -6.19 39.00 -13.67
N GLY A 277 -6.01 39.35 -14.95
CA GLY A 277 -5.92 38.44 -16.09
C GLY A 277 -4.89 37.33 -15.94
N ILE A 278 -5.34 36.12 -16.26
CA ILE A 278 -4.51 34.92 -16.38
C ILE A 278 -3.55 35.15 -17.55
N VAL A 279 -2.32 35.57 -17.25
CA VAL A 279 -1.18 35.40 -18.14
C VAL A 279 -1.00 33.90 -18.31
N ALA A 280 -1.15 33.39 -19.52
CA ALA A 280 -0.88 32.00 -19.85
C ALA A 280 0.56 31.68 -19.43
N LEU A 281 0.71 31.01 -18.29
CA LEU A 281 1.98 30.50 -17.81
C LEU A 281 2.48 29.51 -18.86
N LYS A 282 3.43 29.95 -19.69
CA LYS A 282 4.17 29.06 -20.58
C LYS A 282 4.81 28.01 -19.68
N PRO A 283 4.50 26.70 -19.85
CA PRO A 283 5.05 25.67 -19.00
C PRO A 283 6.58 25.79 -19.01
N PRO A 284 7.26 25.63 -17.86
CA PRO A 284 8.70 25.66 -17.81
C PRO A 284 9.22 24.62 -18.80
N VAL A 285 10.07 25.06 -19.75
CA VAL A 285 10.76 24.15 -20.67
C VAL A 285 11.50 23.15 -19.80
N ALA A 286 11.11 21.89 -19.88
CA ALA A 286 11.66 20.84 -19.03
C ALA A 286 13.17 20.79 -19.24
N ALA A 287 13.94 21.13 -18.21
CA ALA A 287 15.39 21.02 -18.27
C ALA A 287 15.76 19.55 -18.56
N VAL A 288 16.57 19.32 -19.59
CA VAL A 288 16.99 17.96 -19.95
C VAL A 288 17.84 17.38 -18.83
N ASP A 289 17.41 16.25 -18.28
CA ASP A 289 18.22 15.47 -17.34
C ASP A 289 19.34 14.76 -18.11
N VAL A 290 20.52 15.37 -18.07
CA VAL A 290 21.72 14.90 -18.77
C VAL A 290 22.15 13.50 -18.31
N SER A 291 21.90 13.15 -17.05
CA SER A 291 22.30 11.85 -16.49
C SER A 291 21.43 10.72 -17.05
N GLN A 292 20.12 10.96 -17.12
CA GLN A 292 19.18 10.02 -17.74
C GLN A 292 19.44 9.92 -19.26
N LEU A 293 19.66 11.06 -19.92
CA LEU A 293 19.97 11.10 -21.35
C LEU A 293 21.22 10.27 -21.67
N SER A 294 22.29 10.43 -20.88
CA SER A 294 23.52 9.66 -21.04
C SER A 294 23.27 8.15 -20.92
N THR A 295 22.46 7.75 -19.95
CA THR A 295 22.11 6.33 -19.71
C THR A 295 21.30 5.75 -20.86
N ASP A 296 20.25 6.46 -21.30
CA ASP A 296 19.35 6.01 -22.35
C ASP A 296 20.06 5.94 -23.71
N LEU A 297 20.90 6.92 -24.04
CA LEU A 297 21.62 6.98 -25.30
C LEU A 297 22.72 5.89 -25.38
N ARG A 298 23.46 5.64 -24.29
CA ARG A 298 24.38 4.49 -24.20
C ARG A 298 23.65 3.17 -24.44
N ALA A 299 22.47 2.98 -23.82
CA ALA A 299 21.67 1.77 -24.02
C ALA A 299 21.14 1.64 -25.46
N HIS A 300 20.91 2.75 -26.16
CA HIS A 300 20.54 2.74 -27.57
C HIS A 300 21.71 2.31 -28.47
N LEU A 301 22.88 2.93 -28.32
CA LEU A 301 24.08 2.59 -29.11
C LEU A 301 24.51 1.14 -28.89
N ASN A 302 24.46 0.65 -27.65
CA ASN A 302 24.76 -0.76 -27.34
C ASN A 302 23.79 -1.74 -28.04
N ARG A 303 22.50 -1.38 -28.19
CA ARG A 303 21.53 -2.21 -28.92
C ARG A 303 21.78 -2.26 -30.42
N MET A 304 22.43 -1.24 -30.98
CA MET A 304 22.88 -1.22 -32.36
C MET A 304 24.19 -1.99 -32.58
N GLY A 305 24.81 -2.50 -31.50
CA GLY A 305 26.10 -3.19 -31.56
C GLY A 305 27.29 -2.25 -31.75
N ILE A 306 27.14 -0.97 -31.38
CA ILE A 306 28.21 0.02 -31.46
C ILE A 306 28.97 -0.01 -30.13
N GLU A 307 30.26 -0.35 -30.18
CA GLU A 307 31.18 -0.24 -29.04
C GLU A 307 31.88 1.13 -29.06
N PHE A 308 32.09 1.71 -27.87
CA PHE A 308 32.75 3.01 -27.70
C PHE A 308 33.64 2.98 -26.44
N ASP A 309 34.76 3.68 -26.49
CA ASP A 309 35.73 3.78 -25.38
C ASP A 309 35.28 4.79 -24.33
N LEU A 310 34.68 5.89 -24.78
CA LEU A 310 34.21 6.97 -23.93
C LEU A 310 32.90 7.54 -24.47
N PHE A 311 31.98 7.80 -23.56
CA PHE A 311 30.74 8.50 -23.84
C PHE A 311 30.51 9.50 -22.71
N ASP A 312 30.37 10.78 -23.03
CA ASP A 312 30.09 11.84 -22.08
C ASP A 312 29.01 12.76 -22.63
N ALA A 313 28.10 13.21 -21.77
CA ALA A 313 27.07 14.17 -22.12
C ALA A 313 27.07 15.28 -21.09
N MET A 314 27.11 16.53 -21.55
CA MET A 314 27.13 17.70 -20.67
C MET A 314 26.38 18.86 -21.30
N THR A 315 25.76 19.69 -20.48
CA THR A 315 25.13 20.93 -20.96
C THR A 315 26.09 22.10 -20.71
N ASN A 316 26.48 22.80 -21.77
CA ASN A 316 27.32 24.00 -21.68
C ASN A 316 26.59 25.18 -22.33
N ASN A 317 26.32 26.25 -21.57
CA ASN A 317 25.58 27.44 -22.03
C ASN A 317 24.22 27.12 -22.67
N GLY A 318 23.52 26.09 -22.16
CA GLY A 318 22.21 25.67 -22.69
C GLY A 318 22.28 24.79 -23.95
N ILE A 319 23.48 24.53 -24.48
CA ILE A 319 23.70 23.61 -25.60
C ILE A 319 24.09 22.24 -25.04
N LEU A 320 23.37 21.19 -25.45
CA LEU A 320 23.73 19.82 -25.12
C LEU A 320 24.94 19.39 -25.95
N ARG A 321 26.05 19.08 -25.29
CA ARG A 321 27.26 18.53 -25.91
C ARG A 321 27.40 17.06 -25.60
N ILE A 322 27.57 16.24 -26.64
CA ILE A 322 27.76 14.80 -26.54
C ILE A 322 29.12 14.48 -27.12
N ARG A 323 29.99 13.89 -26.31
CA ARG A 323 31.32 13.42 -26.72
C ARG A 323 31.33 11.90 -26.79
N VAL A 324 31.67 11.36 -27.95
CA VAL A 324 31.82 9.92 -28.15
C VAL A 324 33.21 9.64 -28.68
N LYS A 325 33.89 8.70 -28.03
CA LYS A 325 35.19 8.19 -28.48
C LYS A 325 35.00 6.78 -29.00
N LEU A 326 35.29 6.58 -30.29
CA LEU A 326 35.17 5.29 -30.96
C LEU A 326 36.54 4.61 -31.12
N PRO A 327 36.59 3.27 -31.03
CA PRO A 327 37.84 2.53 -31.22
C PRO A 327 38.32 2.52 -32.69
N ASP A 328 37.42 2.76 -33.65
CA ASP A 328 37.72 2.77 -35.09
C ASP A 328 36.95 3.91 -35.79
N ALA A 329 37.64 4.72 -36.60
CA ALA A 329 37.04 5.86 -37.32
C ALA A 329 36.09 5.45 -38.45
N THR A 330 36.06 4.17 -38.85
CA THR A 330 35.14 3.70 -39.90
C THR A 330 33.66 3.86 -39.54
N TYR A 331 33.33 4.07 -38.26
CA TYR A 331 31.96 4.20 -37.78
C TYR A 331 31.50 5.65 -37.54
N ASP A 332 32.37 6.65 -37.69
CA ASP A 332 32.09 8.04 -37.27
C ASP A 332 30.77 8.58 -37.85
N VAL A 333 30.56 8.43 -39.16
CA VAL A 333 29.36 8.97 -39.85
C VAL A 333 28.09 8.27 -39.40
N THR A 334 28.10 6.94 -39.35
CA THR A 334 26.90 6.15 -38.99
C THR A 334 26.51 6.35 -37.53
N VAL A 335 27.48 6.49 -36.63
CA VAL A 335 27.20 6.74 -35.21
C VAL A 335 26.70 8.16 -34.98
N HIS A 336 27.27 9.15 -35.68
CA HIS A 336 26.79 10.53 -35.62
C HIS A 336 25.31 10.64 -36.05
N GLU A 337 24.96 10.09 -37.21
CA GLU A 337 23.57 10.09 -37.72
C GLU A 337 22.62 9.38 -36.74
N ALA A 338 23.02 8.23 -36.17
CA ALA A 338 22.20 7.51 -35.20
C ALA A 338 21.92 8.31 -33.92
N ILE A 339 22.91 9.06 -33.43
CA ILE A 339 22.74 9.93 -32.26
C ILE A 339 21.81 11.10 -32.60
N GLU A 340 21.99 11.73 -33.76
CA GLU A 340 21.19 12.87 -34.22
C GLU A 340 19.71 12.49 -34.40
N ASP A 341 19.42 11.36 -35.06
CA ASP A 341 18.06 10.83 -35.24
C ASP A 341 17.41 10.53 -33.89
N TRP A 342 18.15 9.87 -32.98
CA TRP A 342 17.64 9.52 -31.65
C TRP A 342 17.28 10.76 -30.83
N LEU A 343 18.13 11.78 -30.82
CA LEU A 343 17.90 13.04 -30.10
C LEU A 343 16.70 13.79 -30.69
N SER A 344 16.63 13.90 -32.01
CA SER A 344 15.55 14.60 -32.71
C SER A 344 14.19 13.95 -32.45
N GLN A 345 14.13 12.62 -32.38
CA GLN A 345 12.90 11.89 -32.09
C GLN A 345 12.48 12.01 -30.61
N ARG A 346 13.43 12.00 -29.68
CA ARG A 346 13.17 11.96 -28.24
C ARG A 346 12.95 13.35 -27.63
N TYR A 347 13.62 14.36 -28.18
CA TYR A 347 13.64 15.74 -27.69
C TYR A 347 13.40 16.73 -28.85
N PRO A 348 12.18 16.76 -29.41
CA PRO A 348 11.87 17.61 -30.57
C PRO A 348 11.97 19.12 -30.27
N ASP A 349 11.91 19.50 -28.99
CA ASP A 349 12.01 20.89 -28.52
C ASP A 349 13.46 21.33 -28.21
N LEU A 350 14.46 20.49 -28.50
CA LEU A 350 15.86 20.81 -28.25
C LEU A 350 16.39 21.70 -29.39
N ASP A 351 16.49 23.00 -29.14
CA ASP A 351 16.86 23.99 -30.17
C ASP A 351 18.24 23.76 -30.80
N SER A 352 19.20 23.21 -30.04
CA SER A 352 20.54 22.87 -30.55
C SER A 352 21.26 21.84 -29.69
N PHE A 353 22.04 20.98 -30.34
CA PHE A 353 22.99 20.07 -29.72
C PHE A 353 24.23 19.96 -30.60
N ASP A 354 25.33 19.50 -30.00
CA ASP A 354 26.66 19.44 -30.61
C ASP A 354 27.26 18.06 -30.30
N ILE A 355 27.62 17.32 -31.34
CA ILE A 355 28.13 15.95 -31.25
C ILE A 355 29.60 15.98 -31.67
N GLU A 356 30.48 15.69 -30.72
CA GLU A 356 31.93 15.63 -30.93
C GLU A 356 32.37 14.17 -30.96
N MET A 357 32.80 13.71 -32.14
CA MET A 357 33.32 12.37 -32.37
C MET A 357 34.84 12.40 -32.35
N THR A 358 35.47 11.52 -31.58
CA THR A 358 36.93 11.37 -31.52
C THR A 358 37.32 9.92 -31.80
N SER A 359 38.34 9.72 -32.64
CA SER A 359 38.91 8.39 -32.92
C SER A 359 40.40 8.40 -32.56
N ASP A 360 40.90 7.29 -32.00
CA ASP A 360 42.31 7.10 -31.71
C ASP A 360 43.10 6.80 -33.00
N PHE A 361 43.13 7.75 -33.94
CA PHE A 361 44.15 7.73 -34.99
C PHE A 361 45.41 8.37 -34.42
N GLY A 362 46.35 7.53 -34.00
CA GLY A 362 47.58 7.94 -33.30
C GLY A 362 48.29 9.12 -33.97
N GLU A 363 48.47 10.19 -33.18
CA GLU A 363 49.48 11.23 -33.43
C GLU A 363 50.90 10.68 -33.33
#